data_AF-S0F5X7-F1
#
_entry.id   AF-S0F5X7-F1
#
_cell.length_a   1.000
_cell.length_b   1.000
_cell.length_c   1.000
_cell.angle_alpha   90.00
_cell.angle_beta   90.00
_cell.angle_gamma   90.00
#
_symmetry.space_group_name_H-M   'P 1'
#
loop_
_entity.id
_entity.type
_entity.pdbx_description
1 polymer ?
#
loop_
_entity_poly.entity_id
_entity_poly.type
_entity_poly.pdbx_seq_one_letter_code
_entity_poly.pdbx_strand_id
1 'polypeptide(L)'
;MEPKKSTLTLRLDEETTALIEQLKQKTGRTTASDLVRYLIHNWDRMQTSYTEALKIHTEEARKLAEMQQAFTRYVEAYERMKSICLRE
;
A
#
# COMPACT_ATOMS: atom_id res chain seq x y z
N MET A 1 48.88 -3.74 -19.41
CA MET A 1 47.81 -4.48 -18.70
C MET A 1 46.91 -3.45 -18.06
N GLU A 2 45.62 -3.40 -18.42
CA GLU A 2 44.69 -2.46 -17.79
C GLU A 2 44.37 -2.92 -16.35
N PRO A 3 44.30 -2.00 -15.37
CA PRO A 3 43.94 -2.35 -14.00
C PRO A 3 42.48 -2.86 -13.97
N LYS A 4 42.28 -4.05 -13.40
CA LYS A 4 40.94 -4.55 -13.07
C LYS A 4 40.20 -3.49 -12.26
N LYS A 5 39.13 -2.92 -12.83
CA LYS A 5 38.21 -2.03 -12.11
C LYS A 5 37.74 -2.77 -10.86
N SER A 6 38.15 -2.27 -9.70
CA SER A 6 37.80 -2.88 -8.41
C SER A 6 36.29 -2.81 -8.24
N THR A 7 35.63 -3.98 -8.21
CA THR A 7 34.19 -4.06 -7.94
C THR A 7 33.99 -3.71 -6.48
N LEU A 8 33.62 -2.46 -6.19
CA LEU A 8 33.29 -2.00 -4.85
C LEU A 8 32.08 -2.81 -4.34
N THR A 9 32.32 -3.77 -3.44
CA THR A 9 31.24 -4.50 -2.78
C THR A 9 30.71 -3.63 -1.65
N LEU A 10 29.57 -2.96 -1.88
CA LEU A 10 28.81 -2.32 -0.80
C LEU A 10 28.35 -3.40 0.17
N ARG A 11 28.79 -3.32 1.43
CA ARG A 11 28.16 -4.05 2.52
C ARG A 11 26.84 -3.35 2.83
N LEU A 12 25.75 -4.04 2.53
CA LEU A 12 24.42 -3.62 2.94
C LEU A 12 24.18 -4.14 4.36
N ASP A 13 23.39 -3.40 5.13
CA ASP A 13 22.86 -3.93 6.38
C ASP A 13 21.91 -5.12 6.13
N GLU A 14 21.63 -5.87 7.19
CA GLU A 14 20.81 -7.08 7.13
C GLU A 14 19.37 -6.78 6.68
N GLU A 15 18.83 -5.63 7.10
CA GLU A 15 17.48 -5.18 6.75
C GLU A 15 17.36 -4.91 5.24
N THR A 16 18.30 -4.16 4.68
CA THR A 16 18.37 -3.82 3.26
C THR A 16 18.58 -5.07 2.42
N THR A 17 19.41 -6.01 2.89
CA THR A 17 19.61 -7.30 2.23
C THR A 17 18.31 -8.11 2.20
N ALA A 18 17.60 -8.20 3.32
CA ALA A 18 16.32 -8.89 3.41
C ALA A 18 15.26 -8.24 2.48
N LEU A 19 15.20 -6.91 2.44
CA LEU A 19 14.29 -6.18 1.56
C LEU A 19 14.57 -6.45 0.08
N ILE A 20 15.84 -6.47 -0.32
CA ILE A 20 16.23 -6.79 -1.71
C ILE A 20 15.78 -8.20 -2.09
N GLU A 21 15.95 -9.19 -1.20
CA GLU A 21 15.50 -10.56 -1.48
C GLU A 21 13.98 -10.67 -1.59
N GLN A 22 13.23 -9.95 -0.73
CA GLN A 22 11.77 -9.89 -0.85
C GLN A 22 11.32 -9.23 -2.16
N LEU A 23 11.97 -8.14 -2.56
CA LEU A 23 11.65 -7.44 -3.81
C LEU A 23 11.99 -8.28 -5.04
N LYS A 24 13.10 -9.02 -5.01
CA LYS A 24 13.46 -10.00 -6.04
C LYS A 24 12.37 -11.05 -6.23
N GLN A 25 11.87 -11.64 -5.14
CA GLN A 25 10.78 -12.62 -5.18
C GLN A 25 9.49 -12.01 -5.74
N LYS A 26 9.10 -10.81 -5.29
CA LYS A 26 7.89 -10.12 -5.76
C LYS A 26 7.94 -9.74 -7.23
N THR A 27 9.12 -9.41 -7.74
CA THR A 27 9.31 -8.93 -9.12
C THR A 27 9.81 -10.02 -10.08
N GLY A 28 10.11 -11.22 -9.58
CA GLY A 28 10.71 -12.31 -10.37
C GLY A 28 12.10 -11.96 -10.89
N ARG A 29 12.93 -11.28 -10.08
CA ARG A 29 14.30 -10.89 -10.42
C ARG A 29 15.30 -11.71 -9.62
N THR A 30 16.44 -12.01 -10.21
CA THR A 30 17.48 -12.86 -9.59
C THR A 30 18.62 -12.04 -8.99
N THR A 31 18.99 -10.92 -9.62
CA THR A 31 20.09 -10.05 -9.17
C THR A 31 19.59 -8.70 -8.68
N ALA A 32 20.35 -8.09 -7.76
CA ALA A 32 20.03 -6.75 -7.26
C ALA A 32 20.13 -5.70 -8.37
N SER A 33 21.09 -5.83 -9.29
CA SER A 33 21.26 -4.92 -10.42
C SER A 33 20.08 -4.98 -11.39
N ASP A 34 19.56 -6.17 -11.69
CA ASP A 34 18.39 -6.33 -12.55
C ASP A 34 17.11 -5.82 -11.87
N LEU A 35 17.00 -6.01 -10.54
CA LEU A 35 15.93 -5.41 -9.74
C LEU A 35 15.98 -3.88 -9.84
N VAL A 36 17.14 -3.26 -9.60
CA VAL A 36 17.29 -1.79 -9.67
C VAL A 36 16.96 -1.28 -11.07
N ARG A 37 17.47 -1.91 -12.12
CA ARG A 37 17.15 -1.54 -13.51
C ARG A 37 15.65 -1.63 -13.79
N TYR A 38 15.01 -2.70 -13.32
CA TYR A 38 13.57 -2.90 -13.46
C TYR A 38 12.77 -1.81 -12.74
N LEU A 39 13.12 -1.50 -11.49
CA LEU A 39 12.46 -0.47 -10.69
C LEU A 39 12.57 0.90 -11.37
N ILE A 40 13.76 1.29 -11.83
CA ILE A 40 13.99 2.56 -12.53
C ILE A 40 13.14 2.62 -13.81
N HIS A 41 13.18 1.57 -14.63
CA HIS A 41 12.49 1.58 -15.93
C HIS A 41 10.95 1.61 -15.80
N ASN A 42 10.42 1.07 -14.71
CA ASN A 42 8.98 0.96 -14.48
C ASN A 42 8.46 1.97 -13.46
N TRP A 43 9.30 2.89 -12.98
CA TRP A 43 8.99 3.80 -11.89
C TRP A 43 7.72 4.61 -12.15
N ASP A 44 7.64 5.33 -13.27
CA ASP A 44 6.51 6.19 -13.61
C ASP A 44 5.20 5.40 -13.72
N ARG A 45 5.27 4.20 -14.31
CA ARG A 45 4.12 3.30 -14.44
C ARG A 45 3.66 2.82 -13.06
N MET A 46 4.59 2.38 -12.20
CA MET A 46 4.27 1.95 -10.84
C MET A 46 3.67 3.10 -10.03
N GLN A 47 4.21 4.32 -10.16
CA GLN A 47 3.69 5.51 -9.49
C GLN A 47 2.26 5.81 -9.93
N THR A 48 1.97 5.68 -11.23
CA THR A 48 0.61 5.88 -11.77
C THR A 48 -0.35 4.86 -11.19
N SER A 49 -0.02 3.57 -11.28
CA SER A 49 -0.85 2.49 -10.74
C SER A 49 -1.06 2.59 -9.23
N TYR A 50 -0.03 2.97 -8.48
CA TYR A 50 -0.14 3.19 -7.04
C TYR A 50 -1.09 4.36 -6.72
N THR A 51 -0.99 5.45 -7.47
CA THR A 51 -1.86 6.63 -7.28
C THR A 51 -3.31 6.30 -7.59
N GLU A 52 -3.57 5.52 -8.65
CA GLU A 52 -4.92 5.06 -8.99
C GLU A 52 -5.49 4.14 -7.92
N ALA A 53 -4.70 3.16 -7.44
CA ALA A 53 -5.11 2.26 -6.37
C ALA A 53 -5.43 3.04 -5.07
N LEU A 54 -4.61 4.04 -4.74
CA LEU A 54 -4.85 4.89 -3.58
C LEU A 54 -6.18 5.65 -3.72
N LYS A 55 -6.48 6.23 -4.89
CA LYS A 55 -7.76 6.91 -5.13
C LYS A 55 -8.96 5.98 -4.92
N ILE A 56 -8.89 4.75 -5.44
CA ILE A 56 -9.96 3.75 -5.28
C ILE A 56 -10.16 3.44 -3.79
N HIS A 57 -9.09 3.12 -3.07
CA HIS A 57 -9.18 2.82 -1.66
C HIS A 57 -9.68 3.99 -0.81
N THR A 58 -9.29 5.24 -1.15
CA THR A 58 -9.81 6.41 -0.45
C THR A 58 -11.31 6.60 -0.68
N GLU A 59 -11.80 6.30 -1.88
CA GLU A 59 -13.22 6.39 -2.20
C GLU A 59 -14.03 5.28 -1.52
N GLU A 60 -13.49 4.06 -1.47
CA GLU A 60 -14.09 2.95 -0.72
C GLU A 60 -14.19 3.27 0.78
N ALA A 61 -13.11 3.79 1.37
CA ALA A 61 -13.10 4.21 2.77
C ALA A 61 -14.14 5.31 3.05
N ARG A 62 -14.28 6.27 2.11
CA ARG A 62 -15.29 7.33 2.20
C ARG A 62 -16.71 6.76 2.20
N LYS A 63 -17.02 5.84 1.26
CA LYS A 63 -18.34 5.18 1.20
C LYS A 63 -18.64 4.38 2.46
N LEU A 64 -17.66 3.66 3.00
CA LEU A 64 -17.83 2.91 4.25
C LEU A 64 -18.15 3.84 5.42
N ALA A 65 -17.47 4.98 5.52
CA ALA A 65 -17.73 5.97 6.55
C ALA A 65 -19.15 6.57 6.42
N GLU A 66 -19.61 6.84 5.21
CA GLU A 66 -20.99 7.30 4.96
C GLU A 66 -22.03 6.25 5.38
N MET A 67 -21.81 4.99 5.04
CA MET A 67 -22.68 3.88 5.46
C MET A 67 -22.71 3.73 6.98
N GLN A 68 -21.55 3.83 7.63
CA GLN A 68 -21.46 3.79 9.09
C GLN A 68 -22.26 4.93 9.72
N GLN A 69 -22.14 6.16 9.19
CA GLN A 69 -22.89 7.31 9.67
C GLN A 69 -24.40 7.12 9.49
N ALA A 70 -24.84 6.60 8.33
CA ALA A 70 -26.24 6.32 8.08
C ALA A 70 -26.81 5.28 9.07
N PHE A 71 -26.05 4.22 9.34
CA PHE A 71 -26.44 3.19 10.31
C PHE A 71 -26.55 3.76 11.72
N THR A 72 -25.58 4.57 12.16
CA THR A 72 -25.64 5.26 13.46
C THR A 72 -26.90 6.10 13.59
N ARG A 73 -27.24 6.91 12.57
CA ARG A 73 -28.46 7.72 12.57
C ARG A 73 -29.74 6.87 12.64
N TYR A 74 -29.77 5.73 11.95
CA TYR A 74 -30.89 4.80 12.01
C TYR A 74 -31.08 4.23 13.41
N VAL A 75 -30.00 3.75 14.03
CA VAL A 75 -30.02 3.22 15.40
C VAL A 75 -30.48 4.28 16.39
N GLU A 76 -29.97 5.51 16.28
CA GLU A 76 -30.43 6.62 17.13
C GLU A 76 -31.92 6.93 16.95
N ALA A 77 -32.43 6.92 15.71
CA ALA A 77 -33.85 7.15 15.44
C ALA A 77 -34.72 6.04 16.04
N TYR A 78 -34.28 4.78 15.92
CA TYR A 78 -34.94 3.64 16.52
C TYR A 78 -34.99 3.75 18.06
N GLU A 79 -33.87 4.08 18.70
CA GLU A 79 -33.84 4.27 20.17
C GLU A 79 -34.73 5.44 20.62
N ARG A 80 -34.75 6.55 19.88
CA ARG A 80 -35.69 7.66 20.14
C ARG A 80 -37.14 7.19 20.07
N MET A 81 -37.52 6.47 19.01
CA MET A 81 -38.88 5.95 18.86
C MET A 81 -39.26 4.99 19.99
N LYS A 82 -38.37 4.04 20.32
CA LYS A 82 -38.57 3.11 21.44
C LYS A 82 -38.77 3.85 22.76
N SER A 83 -38.02 4.92 23.01
CA SER A 83 -38.14 5.72 24.24
C SER A 83 -39.47 6.48 24.35
N ILE A 84 -40.14 6.76 23.22
CA ILE A 84 -41.46 7.39 23.18
C ILE A 84 -42.52 6.32 23.43
N CYS A 85 -42.46 5.19 22.73
CA CYS A 85 -43.43 4.08 22.88
C CYS A 85 -43.42 3.41 24.26
N LEU A 86 -42.34 3.54 25.03
CA LEU A 86 -42.25 3.02 26.41
C LEU A 86 -42.68 4.04 27.49
N ARG A 87 -43.09 5.25 27.10
CA ARG A 87 -43.61 6.29 28.02
C ARG A 87 -45.14 6.41 28.00
N GLU A 88 -45.82 5.70 27.11
CA GLU A 88 -47.28 5.49 27.11
C GLU A 88 -47.63 4.20 27.84
#